data_AF-A0A0B6YPW8-F1
#
_entry.id   AF-A0A0B6YPW8-F1
#
_cell.length_a   1.000
_cell.length_b   1.000
_cell.length_c   1.000
_cell.angle_alpha   90.00
_cell.angle_beta   90.00
_cell.angle_gamma   90.00
#
_symmetry.space_group_name_H-M   'P 1'
#
loop_
_entity.id
_entity.type
_entity.pdbx_description
1 polymer ?
#
loop_
_entity_poly.entity_id
_entity_poly.type
_entity_poly.pdbx_seq_one_letter_code
_entity_poly.pdbx_strand_id
1 'polypeptide(L)'
;QRCVHDTLACDGWDDCGDNSDERYEAGCHLLSASEICSLIMGILLVMVAIIEIVMFVITYRRFAKEYGLKLDCKDPVTGNKNNMESGLDIGHWHNSQDSLPSRNSK
;
A
#
# COMPACT_ATOMS: atom_id res chain seq x y z
N GLN A 1 -22.88 43.43 28.60
CA GLN A 1 -22.75 41.96 28.49
C GLN A 1 -22.90 41.36 29.87
N ARG A 2 -23.74 40.34 30.01
CA ARG A 2 -23.73 39.47 31.19
C ARG A 2 -22.58 38.49 31.01
N CYS A 3 -21.80 38.29 32.06
CA CYS A 3 -20.80 37.24 32.05
C CYS A 3 -21.50 35.92 32.35
N VAL A 4 -21.50 35.00 31.39
CA VAL A 4 -21.85 33.59 31.56
C VAL A 4 -20.57 32.79 31.79
N HIS A 5 -20.70 31.62 32.41
CA HIS A 5 -19.58 30.73 32.66
C HIS A 5 -19.16 30.04 31.36
N ASP A 6 -17.86 29.76 31.17
CA ASP A 6 -17.35 29.12 29.94
C ASP A 6 -18.00 27.77 29.62
N THR A 7 -18.55 27.10 30.64
CA THR A 7 -19.28 25.81 30.46
C THR A 7 -20.68 25.96 29.90
N LEU A 8 -21.25 27.17 29.99
CA LEU A 8 -22.55 27.54 29.44
C LEU A 8 -22.41 28.15 28.04
N ALA A 9 -21.18 28.48 27.64
CA ALA A 9 -20.93 28.85 26.25
C ALA A 9 -20.91 27.59 25.39
N CYS A 10 -21.59 27.64 24.25
CA CYS A 10 -21.64 26.59 23.25
C CYS A 10 -22.32 25.29 23.72
N ASP A 11 -23.23 25.39 24.71
CA ASP A 11 -23.90 24.23 25.28
C ASP A 11 -25.24 23.90 24.59
N GLY A 12 -25.65 24.75 23.65
CA GLY A 12 -26.88 24.66 22.88
C GLY A 12 -28.05 25.46 23.46
N TRP A 13 -27.86 26.22 24.55
CA TRP A 13 -28.90 26.99 25.21
C TRP A 13 -28.61 28.49 25.22
N ASP A 14 -29.66 29.29 25.07
CA ASP A 14 -29.54 30.75 25.18
C ASP A 14 -29.70 31.17 26.65
N ASP A 15 -28.59 31.22 27.38
CA ASP A 15 -28.52 31.63 28.78
C ASP A 15 -28.49 33.15 28.94
N CYS A 16 -27.99 33.87 27.93
CA CYS A 16 -27.96 35.34 27.94
C CYS A 16 -29.28 36.00 27.52
N GLY A 17 -30.15 35.29 26.79
CA GLY A 17 -31.40 35.77 26.20
C GLY A 17 -31.23 36.56 24.89
N ASP A 18 -30.00 36.66 24.40
CA ASP A 18 -29.62 37.26 23.12
C ASP A 18 -28.81 36.30 22.23
N ASN A 19 -28.63 35.06 22.70
CA ASN A 19 -27.95 33.96 22.06
C ASN A 19 -26.48 34.29 21.75
N SER A 20 -25.86 35.21 22.50
CA SER A 20 -24.48 35.64 22.30
C SER A 20 -23.45 34.61 22.76
N ASP A 21 -23.81 33.83 23.77
CA ASP A 21 -23.13 32.66 24.35
C ASP A 21 -23.00 31.46 23.41
N GLU A 22 -23.94 31.30 22.47
CA GLU A 22 -23.96 30.20 21.50
C GLU A 22 -23.37 30.56 20.14
N ARG A 23 -22.90 31.79 19.98
CA ARG A 23 -22.41 32.31 18.71
C ARG A 23 -20.90 32.20 18.60
N TYR A 24 -20.43 32.40 17.38
CA TYR A 24 -19.01 32.52 17.05
C TYR A 24 -18.29 33.58 17.91
N GLU A 25 -18.99 34.65 18.30
CA GLU A 25 -18.45 35.72 19.14
C GLU A 25 -18.08 35.24 20.57
N ALA A 26 -18.72 34.19 21.07
CA ALA A 26 -18.36 33.52 22.32
C ALA A 26 -17.24 32.47 22.16
N GLY A 27 -16.71 32.28 20.94
CA GLY A 27 -15.68 31.28 20.65
C GLY A 27 -16.22 29.89 20.33
N CYS A 28 -17.52 29.76 20.05
CA CYS A 28 -18.14 28.50 19.62
C CYS A 28 -17.70 28.14 18.20
N HIS A 29 -16.56 27.46 18.11
CA HIS A 29 -16.10 26.85 16.86
C HIS A 29 -16.66 25.43 16.75
N LEU A 30 -17.51 25.21 15.75
CA LEU A 30 -18.14 23.92 15.44
C LEU A 30 -17.13 22.84 14.99
N LEU A 31 -15.88 23.22 14.73
CA LEU A 31 -14.76 22.32 14.46
C LEU A 31 -13.52 22.94 15.10
N SER A 32 -12.98 22.27 16.11
CA SER A 32 -11.74 22.69 16.76
C SER A 32 -10.57 22.58 15.79
N ALA A 33 -9.55 23.43 15.97
CA ALA A 33 -8.32 23.35 15.17
C ALA A 33 -7.68 21.94 15.22
N SER A 34 -7.90 21.20 16.31
CA SER A 34 -7.38 19.84 16.48
C SER A 34 -8.02 18.83 15.51
N GLU A 35 -9.34 18.93 15.27
CA GLU A 35 -10.06 18.03 14.38
C GLU A 35 -9.66 18.23 12.93
N ILE A 36 -9.47 19.48 12.52
CA ILE A 36 -8.98 19.83 11.18
C ILE A 36 -7.58 19.26 10.97
N CYS A 37 -6.69 19.39 11.96
CA CYS A 37 -5.35 18.82 11.88
C CYS A 37 -5.38 17.29 11.74
N SER A 38 -6.23 16.60 12.50
CA SER A 38 -6.34 15.14 12.42
C SER A 38 -6.83 14.65 11.06
N LEU A 39 -7.80 15.34 10.45
CA LEU A 39 -8.29 14.99 9.11
C LEU A 39 -7.22 15.19 8.05
N ILE A 40 -6.53 16.32 8.05
CA ILE A 40 -5.47 16.62 7.07
C ILE A 40 -4.33 15.61 7.20
N MET A 41 -3.85 15.36 8.41
CA MET A 41 -2.77 14.39 8.65
C MET A 41 -3.19 12.97 8.25
N GLY A 42 -4.43 12.57 8.56
CA GLY A 42 -4.97 11.27 8.15
C GLY A 42 -5.04 11.12 6.63
N ILE A 43 -5.56 12.12 5.92
CA ILE A 43 -5.63 12.10 4.45
C ILE A 43 -4.23 12.03 3.84
N LEU A 44 -3.28 12.83 4.33
CA LEU A 44 -1.90 12.81 3.83
C LEU A 44 -1.24 11.43 4.01
N LEU A 45 -1.43 10.77 5.15
CA LEU A 45 -0.90 9.43 5.41
C LEU A 45 -1.51 8.39 4.46
N VAL A 46 -2.83 8.43 4.25
CA VAL A 46 -3.51 7.50 3.34
C VAL A 46 -3.05 7.70 1.90
N MET A 47 -2.90 8.96 1.45
CA MET A 47 -2.43 9.26 0.10
C MET A 47 -1.00 8.75 -0.13
N VAL A 48 -0.09 8.94 0.84
CA VAL A 48 1.27 8.39 0.77
C VAL A 48 1.25 6.87 0.74
N ALA A 49 0.46 6.22 1.60
CA ALA A 49 0.36 4.77 1.63
C ALA A 49 -0.17 4.20 0.30
N ILE A 50 -1.17 4.84 -0.30
CA ILE A 50 -1.69 4.44 -1.63
C ILE A 50 -0.60 4.58 -2.69
N ILE A 51 0.15 5.68 -2.68
CA ILE A 51 1.26 5.89 -3.64
C ILE A 51 2.31 4.79 -3.48
N GLU A 52 2.74 4.47 -2.27
CA GLU A 52 3.72 3.40 -2.00
C GLU A 52 3.21 2.04 -2.47
N ILE A 53 1.95 1.70 -2.17
CA ILE A 53 1.33 0.45 -2.61
C ILE A 53 1.25 0.39 -4.15
N VAL A 54 0.85 1.48 -4.80
CA VAL A 54 0.76 1.53 -6.27
C VAL A 54 2.15 1.42 -6.90
N MET A 55 3.14 2.14 -6.36
CA MET A 55 4.53 2.07 -6.81
C MET A 55 5.10 0.66 -6.63
N PHE A 56 4.83 0.03 -5.50
CA PHE A 56 5.17 -1.37 -5.24
C PHE A 56 4.51 -2.28 -6.28
N VAL A 57 3.20 -2.22 -6.45
CA VAL A 57 2.47 -3.07 -7.41
C VAL A 57 2.98 -2.88 -8.84
N ILE A 58 3.22 -1.64 -9.28
CA ILE A 58 3.74 -1.36 -10.62
C ILE A 58 5.17 -1.89 -10.77
N THR A 59 6.04 -1.65 -9.79
CA THR A 59 7.44 -2.09 -9.81
C THR A 59 7.54 -3.61 -9.78
N TYR A 60 6.77 -4.27 -8.92
CA TYR A 60 6.70 -5.72 -8.85
C TYR A 60 6.14 -6.32 -10.14
N ARG A 61 5.12 -5.72 -10.75
CA ARG A 61 4.60 -6.16 -12.05
C ARG A 61 5.60 -5.96 -13.18
N ARG A 62 6.37 -4.86 -13.17
CA ARG A 62 7.46 -4.63 -14.13
C ARG A 62 8.54 -5.69 -13.96
N PHE A 63 8.97 -5.93 -12.73
CA PHE A 63 9.96 -6.94 -12.40
C PHE A 63 9.51 -8.34 -12.82
N ALA A 64 8.26 -8.72 -12.55
CA ALA A 64 7.73 -10.03 -12.96
C ALA A 64 7.75 -10.25 -14.47
N LYS A 65 7.62 -9.20 -15.29
CA LYS A 65 7.74 -9.32 -16.75
C LYS A 65 9.18 -9.52 -17.22
N GLU A 66 10.14 -8.95 -16.51
CA GLU A 66 11.55 -8.92 -16.92
C GLU A 66 12.35 -10.13 -16.37
N TYR A 67 11.99 -10.62 -15.19
CA TYR A 67 12.52 -11.84 -14.58
C TYR A 67 11.60 -13.05 -14.79
N GLY A 68 10.57 -12.88 -15.61
CA GLY A 68 9.65 -13.93 -16.04
C GLY A 68 10.37 -15.00 -16.86
N LEU A 69 11.03 -15.90 -16.14
CA LEU A 69 11.18 -17.31 -16.47
C LEU A 69 11.84 -17.59 -17.84
N LYS A 70 13.11 -17.23 -17.95
CA LYS A 70 14.02 -17.86 -18.92
C LYS A 70 14.37 -19.25 -18.38
N LEU A 71 13.50 -20.23 -18.61
CA LEU A 71 13.88 -21.64 -18.51
C LEU A 71 14.80 -21.90 -19.72
N ASP A 72 16.09 -21.58 -19.58
CA ASP A 72 17.10 -22.11 -20.50
C ASP A 72 17.23 -23.61 -20.21
N CYS A 73 16.33 -24.41 -20.80
CA CYS A 73 16.57 -25.84 -20.98
C CYS A 73 17.79 -25.96 -21.89
N LYS A 74 18.95 -26.16 -21.27
CA LYS A 74 20.14 -26.64 -21.94
C LYS A 74 19.96 -28.14 -22.16
N ASP A 75 19.40 -28.51 -23.30
CA ASP A 75 19.53 -29.87 -23.82
C ASP A 75 20.66 -29.94 -24.86
N PRO A 76 21.46 -31.02 -24.87
CA PRO A 76 22.61 -31.17 -25.75
C PRO A 76 22.21 -31.55 -27.18
N VAL A 77 22.94 -30.97 -28.15
CA VAL A 77 23.35 -31.50 -29.47
C VAL A 77 22.93 -32.98 -29.65
N THR A 78 22.07 -33.39 -30.58
CA THR A 78 22.17 -33.39 -32.06
C THR A 78 20.91 -34.07 -32.60
N GLY A 79 20.38 -33.67 -33.76
CA GLY A 79 19.60 -34.60 -34.58
C GLY A 79 18.32 -34.06 -35.22
N ASN A 80 18.46 -33.68 -36.49
CA ASN A 80 17.49 -33.80 -37.57
C ASN A 80 16.15 -33.05 -37.48
N LYS A 81 15.92 -32.19 -38.48
CA LYS A 81 14.64 -31.56 -38.79
C LYS A 81 13.63 -32.66 -39.16
N ASN A 82 12.40 -32.59 -38.65
CA ASN A 82 11.12 -32.79 -39.36
C ASN A 82 9.91 -32.77 -38.38
N ASN A 83 9.11 -31.68 -38.48
CA ASN A 83 7.64 -31.56 -38.32
C ASN A 83 6.91 -31.83 -36.98
N MET A 84 6.04 -30.86 -36.60
CA MET A 84 4.74 -30.94 -35.86
C MET A 84 4.74 -31.57 -34.45
N GLU A 85 4.04 -31.13 -33.39
CA GLU A 85 2.88 -30.26 -33.18
C GLU A 85 2.77 -29.91 -31.66
N SER A 86 2.04 -28.85 -31.33
CA SER A 86 1.72 -28.22 -30.02
C SER A 86 1.11 -29.19 -28.99
N GLY A 87 1.28 -29.11 -27.66
CA GLY A 87 1.78 -28.07 -26.76
C GLY A 87 0.88 -28.02 -25.50
N LEU A 88 1.19 -28.80 -24.47
CA LEU A 88 0.63 -28.67 -23.11
C LEU A 88 1.54 -29.40 -22.14
N ASP A 89 2.05 -28.76 -21.08
CA ASP A 89 2.36 -29.53 -19.88
C ASP A 89 2.36 -28.75 -18.57
N ILE A 90 1.82 -29.41 -17.54
CA ILE A 90 1.57 -28.94 -16.18
C ILE A 90 2.69 -29.52 -15.31
N GLY A 91 3.61 -28.68 -14.84
CA GLY A 91 4.82 -29.12 -14.13
C GLY A 91 4.57 -29.52 -12.68
N HIS A 92 4.84 -30.79 -12.36
CA HIS A 92 4.96 -31.34 -11.01
C HIS A 92 6.44 -31.51 -10.62
N TRP A 93 6.74 -31.19 -9.35
CA TRP A 93 8.05 -31.19 -8.68
C TRP A 93 8.77 -32.55 -8.64
N HIS A 94 10.11 -32.53 -8.53
CA HIS A 94 10.87 -33.13 -7.40
C HIS A 94 12.37 -32.73 -7.39
N ASN A 95 12.88 -32.59 -6.16
CA ASN A 95 14.22 -32.25 -5.71
C ASN A 95 15.18 -33.46 -5.81
N SER A 96 16.50 -33.25 -5.94
CA SER A 96 17.49 -34.23 -5.46
C SER A 96 18.85 -33.63 -5.11
N GLN A 97 19.35 -34.13 -3.99
CA GLN A 97 20.54 -33.79 -3.22
C GLN A 97 21.83 -34.42 -3.78
N ASP A 98 22.95 -33.83 -3.35
CA ASP A 98 24.27 -34.42 -3.04
C ASP A 98 25.06 -35.22 -4.10
N SER A 99 26.30 -34.77 -4.38
CA SER A 99 27.55 -35.50 -4.04
C SER A 99 28.82 -34.89 -4.68
N LEU A 100 29.79 -34.49 -3.85
CA LEU A 100 31.25 -34.36 -4.16
C LEU A 100 31.87 -35.78 -4.30
N PRO A 101 33.11 -36.05 -4.80
CA PRO A 101 34.36 -35.23 -4.70
C PRO A 101 35.49 -35.39 -5.79
N SER A 102 36.54 -34.54 -5.63
CA SER A 102 38.01 -34.71 -5.84
C SER A 102 38.70 -35.15 -7.17
N ARG A 103 39.74 -34.35 -7.54
CA ARG A 103 41.18 -34.73 -7.73
C ARG A 103 41.85 -34.61 -9.14
N ASN A 104 42.79 -33.64 -9.20
CA ASN A 104 44.15 -33.57 -9.80
C ASN A 104 44.51 -33.68 -11.31
N SER A 105 45.57 -32.90 -11.60
CA SER A 105 46.66 -33.01 -12.60
C SER A 105 46.28 -32.79 -14.07
N LYS A 106 47.01 -31.97 -14.85
CA LYS A 106 48.46 -31.72 -14.88
C LYS A 106 48.74 -30.36 -15.52
#